data_AF-A0A382QGC1-F1
#
_entry.id   AF-A0A382QGC1-F1
#
_cell.length_a   1.000
_cell.length_b   1.000
_cell.length_c   1.000
_cell.angle_alpha   90.00
_cell.angle_beta   90.00
_cell.angle_gamma   90.00
#
_symmetry.space_group_name_H-M   'P 1'
#
loop_
_entity.id
_entity.type
_entity.pdbx_description
1 polymer ?
#
loop_
_entity_poly.entity_id
_entity_poly.type
_entity_poly.pdbx_seq_one_letter_code
_entity_poly.pdbx_strand_id
1 'polypeptide(L)'
;MNKLMLVPSELDKDQYGGLNFKSASDIPSKRIQWYWSGMIAEGKFHVFAGDAGIGKTQILCNITATVSRGGIFSGEKEPCIQGKVLYLTGEDGASDTIIPRLKACGATLDNVTVLDPLKADGKLFSLSENMDSVADMVSDDGNYKLFIIDPVTAFCDDKFDNNSVTSVRS
;
A
#
# COMPACT_ATOMS: atom_id res chain seq x y z
N MET A 1 41.27 34.45 8.29
CA MET A 1 39.86 34.65 8.67
C MET A 1 38.99 34.28 7.48
N ASN A 2 38.60 33.00 7.36
CA ASN A 2 37.65 32.58 6.33
C ASN A 2 36.24 32.80 6.85
N LYS A 3 35.52 33.67 6.15
CA LYS A 3 34.10 33.97 6.36
C LYS A 3 33.33 32.66 6.18
N LEU A 4 32.85 32.09 7.29
CA LEU A 4 31.84 31.05 7.27
C LEU A 4 30.66 31.66 6.50
N MET A 5 30.47 31.25 5.24
CA MET A 5 29.25 31.60 4.51
C MET A 5 28.11 30.92 5.27
N LEU A 6 27.27 31.75 5.89
CA LEU A 6 25.97 31.34 6.40
C LEU A 6 25.25 30.66 5.24
N VAL A 7 25.05 29.34 5.35
CA VAL A 7 24.16 28.62 4.45
C VAL A 7 22.81 29.34 4.54
N PRO A 8 22.23 29.79 3.42
CA PRO A 8 20.91 30.41 3.43
C PRO A 8 19.93 29.48 4.17
N SER A 9 19.14 30.04 5.08
CA SER A 9 18.23 29.27 5.94
C SER A 9 17.20 28.45 5.15
N GLU A 10 17.00 28.78 3.86
CA GLU A 10 16.26 27.98 2.90
C GLU A 10 16.98 28.06 1.54
N LEU A 11 17.26 26.90 0.93
CA LEU A 11 17.79 26.83 -0.44
C LEU A 11 16.69 27.27 -1.41
N ASP A 12 17.04 28.15 -2.35
CA ASP A 12 16.13 28.61 -3.40
C ASP A 12 15.70 27.42 -4.29
N LYS A 13 14.41 27.08 -4.25
CA LYS A 13 13.84 25.90 -4.90
C LYS A 13 13.81 26.04 -6.42
N ASP A 14 13.67 27.27 -6.93
CA ASP A 14 13.57 27.52 -8.37
C ASP A 14 14.94 27.42 -9.04
N GLN A 15 16.02 27.69 -8.29
CA GLN A 15 17.39 27.52 -8.76
C GLN A 15 17.76 26.05 -9.04
N TYR A 16 17.11 25.09 -8.37
CA TYR A 16 17.44 23.66 -8.45
C TYR A 16 16.29 22.81 -8.98
N GLY A 17 15.49 23.34 -9.91
CA GLY A 17 14.46 22.57 -10.61
C GLY A 17 13.34 22.07 -9.70
N GLY A 18 13.00 22.81 -8.64
CA GLY A 18 11.92 22.46 -7.71
C GLY A 18 12.28 21.44 -6.64
N LEU A 19 13.56 21.07 -6.50
CA LEU A 19 14.01 20.14 -5.47
C LEU A 19 13.94 20.77 -4.07
N ASN A 20 13.42 20.01 -3.10
CA ASN A 20 13.35 20.41 -1.70
C ASN A 20 14.48 19.77 -0.90
N PHE A 21 15.26 20.58 -0.20
CA PHE A 21 16.36 20.12 0.66
C PHE A 21 16.02 20.41 2.13
N LYS A 22 16.34 19.47 3.02
CA LYS A 22 16.28 19.66 4.48
C LYS A 22 17.56 19.13 5.10
N SER A 23 18.12 19.84 6.07
CA SER A 23 19.24 19.32 6.84
C SER A 23 18.79 18.06 7.59
N ALA A 24 19.67 17.06 7.69
CA ALA A 24 19.40 15.87 8.49
C ALA A 24 19.13 16.21 9.97
N SER A 25 19.71 17.30 10.48
CA SER A 25 19.43 17.82 11.84
C SER A 25 17.99 18.23 12.07
N ASP A 26 17.28 18.60 11.00
CA ASP A 26 15.93 19.16 11.05
C ASP A 26 14.87 18.07 10.81
N ILE A 27 15.31 16.83 10.57
CA ILE A 27 14.44 15.67 10.35
C ILE A 27 14.35 14.91 11.69
N PRO A 28 13.25 15.04 12.44
CA PRO A 28 13.09 14.32 13.70
C PRO A 28 13.02 12.81 13.41
N SER A 29 13.79 12.03 14.17
CA SER A 29 13.65 10.58 14.15
C SER A 29 12.27 10.18 14.68
N LYS A 30 11.64 9.21 14.03
CA LYS A 30 10.34 8.68 14.43
C LYS A 30 10.43 7.18 14.61
N ARG A 31 9.85 6.68 15.69
CA ARG A 31 9.67 5.24 15.90
C ARG A 31 8.69 4.70 14.84
N ILE A 32 9.03 3.55 14.26
CA ILE A 32 8.11 2.82 13.37
C ILE A 32 6.94 2.31 14.20
N GLN A 33 5.73 2.66 13.79
CA GLN A 33 4.51 2.05 14.30
C GLN A 33 4.18 0.82 13.46
N TRP A 34 3.83 -0.27 14.12
CA TRP A 34 3.60 -1.56 13.50
C TRP A 34 2.14 -1.94 13.61
N TYR A 35 1.57 -2.34 12.48
CA TYR A 35 0.26 -2.96 12.44
C TYR A 35 0.37 -4.47 12.67
N TRP A 36 1.42 -5.09 12.12
CA TRP A 36 1.89 -6.43 12.43
C TRP A 36 3.40 -6.36 12.65
N SER A 37 3.87 -6.67 13.87
CA SER A 37 5.26 -6.44 14.27
C SER A 37 6.25 -7.14 13.33
N GLY A 38 7.22 -6.38 12.82
CA GLY A 38 8.25 -6.88 11.90
C GLY A 38 7.78 -7.20 10.48
N MET A 39 6.47 -7.14 10.19
CA MET A 39 5.89 -7.55 8.91
C MET A 39 5.19 -6.41 8.18
N ILE A 40 4.32 -5.65 8.88
CA ILE A 40 3.53 -4.56 8.30
C ILE A 40 3.67 -3.33 9.19
N ALA A 41 4.46 -2.37 8.73
CA ALA A 41 4.58 -1.04 9.32
C ALA A 41 3.47 -0.11 8.81
N GLU A 42 2.91 0.71 9.71
CA GLU A 42 1.85 1.66 9.38
C GLU A 42 2.37 2.79 8.48
N GLY A 43 1.55 3.17 7.49
CA GLY A 43 1.88 4.25 6.54
C GLY A 43 3.10 3.95 5.66
N LYS A 44 3.46 2.66 5.51
CA LYS A 44 4.55 2.20 4.65
C LYS A 44 4.00 1.30 3.55
N PHE A 45 4.66 1.33 2.40
CA PHE A 45 4.39 0.43 1.29
C PHE A 45 5.14 -0.89 1.49
N HIS A 46 4.47 -2.01 1.27
CA HIS A 46 5.00 -3.36 1.45
C HIS A 46 4.74 -4.19 0.19
N VAL A 47 5.68 -5.05 -0.19
CA VAL A 47 5.55 -5.94 -1.34
C VAL A 47 5.68 -7.38 -0.88
N PHE A 48 4.66 -8.18 -1.16
CA PHE A 48 4.70 -9.63 -1.01
C PHE A 48 5.02 -10.25 -2.37
N ALA A 49 6.29 -10.59 -2.59
CA ALA A 49 6.80 -11.12 -3.86
C ALA A 49 7.18 -12.61 -3.74
N GLY A 50 7.11 -13.30 -4.88
CA GLY A 50 7.52 -14.68 -5.04
C GLY A 50 6.80 -15.33 -6.22
N ASP A 51 7.13 -16.58 -6.53
CA ASP A 51 6.66 -17.26 -7.74
C ASP A 51 5.13 -17.42 -7.79
N ALA A 52 4.60 -17.64 -8.99
CA ALA A 52 3.19 -17.97 -9.16
C ALA A 52 2.83 -19.25 -8.38
N GLY A 53 1.64 -19.27 -7.76
CA GLY A 53 1.14 -20.47 -7.05
C GLY A 53 1.69 -20.71 -5.63
N ILE A 54 2.62 -19.89 -5.11
CA ILE A 54 3.16 -20.10 -3.75
C ILE A 54 2.22 -19.65 -2.61
N GLY A 55 1.02 -19.17 -2.94
CA GLY A 55 0.01 -18.76 -1.96
C GLY A 55 0.05 -17.29 -1.52
N LYS A 56 0.63 -16.38 -2.31
CA LYS A 56 0.66 -14.93 -2.01
C LYS A 56 -0.73 -14.37 -1.73
N THR A 57 -1.68 -14.60 -2.64
CA THR A 57 -3.08 -14.20 -2.46
C THR A 57 -3.72 -14.82 -1.21
N GLN A 58 -3.35 -16.05 -0.85
CA GLN A 58 -3.85 -16.68 0.37
C GLN A 58 -3.34 -15.96 1.63
N ILE A 59 -2.07 -15.53 1.64
CA ILE A 59 -1.50 -14.70 2.70
C ILE A 59 -2.21 -13.35 2.76
N LEU A 60 -2.43 -12.68 1.62
CA LEU A 60 -3.15 -11.41 1.55
C LEU A 60 -4.60 -11.53 2.03
N CYS A 61 -5.29 -12.62 1.70
CA CYS A 61 -6.62 -12.93 2.22
C CYS A 61 -6.62 -13.14 3.75
N ASN A 62 -5.61 -13.83 4.29
CA ASN A 62 -5.47 -14.03 5.73
C ASN A 62 -5.21 -12.71 6.48
N ILE A 63 -4.35 -11.85 5.93
CA ILE A 63 -4.10 -10.50 6.45
C ILE A 63 -5.41 -9.70 6.43
N THR A 64 -6.11 -9.68 5.29
CA THR A 64 -7.41 -9.00 5.14
C THR A 64 -8.39 -9.47 6.21
N ALA A 65 -8.55 -10.78 6.37
CA ALA A 65 -9.46 -11.36 7.35
C ALA A 65 -9.08 -10.94 8.78
N THR A 66 -7.79 -10.98 9.13
CA THR A 66 -7.28 -10.59 10.44
C THR A 66 -7.57 -9.11 10.74
N VAL A 67 -7.29 -8.20 9.80
CA VAL A 67 -7.59 -6.77 9.95
C VAL A 67 -9.10 -6.51 10.06
N SER A 68 -9.89 -7.13 9.18
CA SER A 68 -11.35 -6.91 9.12
C SER A 68 -12.08 -7.26 10.42
N ARG A 69 -11.57 -8.22 11.19
CA ARG A 69 -12.19 -8.70 12.43
C ARG A 69 -11.48 -8.24 13.71
N GLY A 70 -10.37 -7.50 13.61
CA GLY A 70 -9.52 -7.19 14.77
C GLY A 70 -8.91 -8.45 15.40
N GLY A 71 -8.40 -9.35 14.56
CA GLY A 71 -7.82 -10.62 14.99
C GLY A 71 -6.39 -10.49 15.51
N ILE A 72 -5.82 -11.60 15.96
CA ILE A 72 -4.42 -11.68 16.39
C ILE A 72 -3.57 -12.16 15.21
N PHE A 73 -2.57 -11.38 14.82
CA PHE A 73 -1.61 -11.81 13.81
C PHE A 73 -0.72 -12.95 14.34
N SER A 74 -0.22 -13.79 13.43
CA SER A 74 0.71 -14.86 13.79
C SER A 74 1.95 -14.30 14.50
N GLY A 75 2.26 -14.86 15.67
CA GLY A 75 3.38 -14.42 16.51
C GLY A 75 3.04 -13.29 17.48
N GLU A 76 1.86 -12.67 17.37
CA GLU A 76 1.37 -11.67 18.31
C GLU A 76 0.53 -12.29 19.43
N LYS A 77 0.32 -11.54 20.51
CA LYS A 77 -0.56 -11.91 21.63
C LYS A 77 -1.83 -11.07 21.67
N GLU A 78 -1.72 -9.81 21.29
CA GLU A 78 -2.82 -8.86 21.30
C GLU A 78 -3.47 -8.77 19.92
N PRO A 79 -4.78 -8.50 19.85
CA PRO A 79 -5.45 -8.25 18.58
C PRO A 79 -4.91 -6.98 17.92
N CYS A 80 -4.88 -6.98 16.59
CA CYS A 80 -4.65 -5.75 15.84
C CYS A 80 -5.87 -4.83 15.96
N ILE A 81 -5.66 -3.55 15.64
CA ILE A 81 -6.77 -2.61 15.51
C ILE A 81 -7.70 -3.15 14.41
N GLN A 82 -9.00 -3.20 14.68
CA GLN A 82 -9.98 -3.56 13.66
C GLN A 82 -10.11 -2.41 12.66
N GLY A 83 -10.28 -2.74 11.38
CA GLY A 83 -10.62 -1.72 10.39
C GLY A 83 -11.04 -2.28 9.05
N LYS A 84 -11.43 -1.37 8.16
CA LYS A 84 -11.81 -1.71 6.79
C LYS A 84 -10.58 -1.99 5.94
N VAL A 85 -10.74 -2.91 4.99
CA VAL A 85 -9.72 -3.24 3.99
C VAL A 85 -10.29 -2.96 2.61
N LEU A 86 -9.57 -2.16 1.83
CA LEU A 86 -9.82 -2.04 0.40
C LEU A 86 -9.00 -3.11 -0.32
N TYR A 87 -9.63 -3.89 -1.20
CA TYR A 87 -8.97 -4.95 -1.94
C TYR A 87 -9.18 -4.73 -3.44
N LEU A 88 -8.09 -4.54 -4.18
CA LEU A 88 -8.07 -4.48 -5.63
C LEU A 88 -7.41 -5.75 -6.18
N THR A 89 -8.11 -6.47 -7.05
CA THR A 89 -7.61 -7.72 -7.65
C THR A 89 -7.68 -7.66 -9.17
N GLY A 90 -6.60 -8.10 -9.84
CA GLY A 90 -6.48 -8.09 -11.29
C GLY A 90 -6.30 -9.46 -11.94
N GLU A 91 -5.91 -10.48 -11.16
CA GLU A 91 -5.72 -11.87 -11.64
C GLU A 91 -6.88 -12.78 -11.25
N ASP A 92 -7.31 -12.72 -9.99
CA ASP A 92 -8.32 -13.61 -9.41
C ASP A 92 -9.70 -12.94 -9.45
N GLY A 93 -10.74 -13.72 -9.76
CA GLY A 93 -12.11 -13.22 -9.73
C GLY A 93 -12.57 -12.89 -8.31
N ALA A 94 -13.20 -11.72 -8.13
CA ALA A 94 -13.73 -11.32 -6.83
C ALA A 94 -14.73 -12.34 -6.28
N SER A 95 -15.71 -12.73 -7.10
CA SER A 95 -16.84 -13.59 -6.69
C SER A 95 -16.47 -15.06 -6.52
N ASP A 96 -15.62 -15.60 -7.40
CA ASP A 96 -15.29 -17.03 -7.45
C ASP A 96 -14.04 -17.39 -6.66
N THR A 97 -13.19 -16.41 -6.34
CA THR A 97 -11.88 -16.67 -5.74
C THR A 97 -11.66 -15.84 -4.48
N ILE A 98 -11.67 -14.51 -4.56
CA ILE A 98 -11.33 -13.66 -3.40
C ILE A 98 -12.35 -13.79 -2.29
N ILE A 99 -13.65 -13.63 -2.58
CA ILE A 99 -14.71 -13.70 -1.56
C ILE A 99 -14.77 -15.09 -0.90
N PRO A 100 -14.72 -16.23 -1.62
CA PRO A 100 -14.63 -17.55 -0.99
C PRO A 100 -13.40 -17.71 -0.08
N ARG A 101 -12.22 -17.24 -0.50
CA ARG A 101 -11.00 -17.30 0.32
C ARG A 101 -11.09 -16.43 1.57
N LEU A 102 -11.66 -15.23 1.47
CA LEU A 102 -11.91 -14.35 2.61
C LEU A 102 -12.88 -14.97 3.61
N LYS A 103 -13.97 -15.58 3.14
CA LYS A 103 -14.91 -16.34 3.99
C LYS A 103 -14.21 -17.49 4.70
N ALA A 104 -13.40 -18.27 3.98
CA ALA A 104 -12.63 -19.37 4.55
C ALA A 104 -11.61 -18.90 5.61
N CYS A 105 -11.05 -17.69 5.45
CA CYS A 105 -10.17 -17.08 6.44
C CYS A 105 -10.91 -16.44 7.63
N GLY A 106 -12.25 -16.41 7.62
CA GLY A 106 -13.07 -15.82 8.68
C GLY A 106 -13.11 -14.29 8.65
N ALA A 107 -13.02 -13.68 7.46
CA ALA A 107 -13.14 -12.23 7.31
C ALA A 107 -14.53 -11.72 7.70
N THR A 108 -14.58 -10.55 8.34
CA THR A 108 -15.81 -9.76 8.47
C THR A 108 -16.04 -9.02 7.15
N LEU A 109 -16.84 -9.58 6.25
CA LEU A 109 -17.02 -9.05 4.90
C LEU A 109 -17.56 -7.62 4.84
N ASP A 110 -18.35 -7.19 5.84
CA ASP A 110 -18.83 -5.80 5.94
C ASP A 110 -17.69 -4.78 6.12
N ASN A 111 -16.51 -5.26 6.54
CA ASN A 111 -15.28 -4.48 6.65
C ASN A 111 -14.32 -4.72 5.47
N VAL A 112 -14.78 -5.33 4.38
CA VAL A 112 -13.99 -5.52 3.16
C VAL A 112 -14.69 -4.91 1.96
N THR A 113 -14.06 -3.92 1.36
CA THR A 113 -14.51 -3.31 0.10
C THR A 113 -13.66 -3.85 -1.03
N VAL A 114 -14.28 -4.46 -2.04
CA VAL A 114 -13.58 -4.84 -3.27
C VAL A 114 -13.69 -3.71 -4.27
N LEU A 115 -12.56 -3.20 -4.74
CA LEU A 115 -12.50 -2.22 -5.82
C LEU A 115 -12.58 -2.95 -7.15
N ASP A 116 -13.56 -2.60 -7.98
CA ASP A 116 -13.66 -3.11 -9.34
C ASP A 116 -12.46 -2.59 -10.15
N PRO A 117 -11.71 -3.46 -10.84
CA PRO A 117 -10.61 -3.03 -11.71
C PRO A 117 -11.11 -2.18 -12.89
N LEU A 118 -12.39 -2.26 -13.27
CA LEU A 118 -12.99 -1.44 -14.31
C LEU A 118 -13.70 -0.22 -13.73
N LYS A 119 -13.37 0.94 -14.26
CA LYS A 119 -14.07 2.19 -13.99
C LYS A 119 -15.42 2.24 -14.71
N ALA A 120 -16.27 3.19 -14.33
CA ALA A 120 -17.58 3.41 -14.95
C ALA A 120 -17.51 3.72 -16.46
N ASP A 121 -16.39 4.26 -16.96
CA ASP A 121 -16.13 4.50 -18.38
C ASP A 121 -15.57 3.26 -19.11
N GLY A 122 -15.46 2.13 -18.42
CA GLY A 122 -14.94 0.86 -18.94
C GLY A 122 -13.41 0.80 -19.01
N LYS A 123 -12.69 1.84 -18.60
CA LYS A 123 -11.22 1.81 -18.54
C LYS A 123 -10.72 1.04 -17.32
N LEU A 124 -9.57 0.40 -17.46
CA LEU A 124 -8.88 -0.22 -16.35
C LEU A 124 -8.40 0.87 -15.36
N PHE A 125 -8.48 0.56 -14.07
CA PHE A 125 -7.88 1.34 -13.00
C PHE A 125 -6.36 1.42 -13.18
N SER A 126 -5.79 2.62 -13.07
CA SER A 126 -4.34 2.86 -13.08
C SER A 126 -3.89 3.47 -11.77
N LEU A 127 -2.81 2.93 -11.20
CA LEU A 127 -2.21 3.46 -9.98
C LEU A 127 -1.68 4.88 -10.15
N SER A 128 -1.18 5.23 -11.34
CA SER A 128 -0.62 6.56 -11.59
C SER A 128 -1.70 7.63 -11.72
N GLU A 129 -2.88 7.27 -12.23
CA GLU A 129 -3.96 8.21 -12.52
C GLU A 129 -5.04 8.28 -11.43
N ASN A 130 -5.19 7.23 -10.60
CA ASN A 130 -6.39 7.08 -9.77
C ASN A 130 -6.10 7.03 -8.26
N MET A 131 -4.84 7.10 -7.85
CA MET A 131 -4.49 7.00 -6.43
C MET A 131 -5.05 8.16 -5.59
N ASP A 132 -5.13 9.37 -6.14
CA ASP A 132 -5.70 10.52 -5.42
C ASP A 132 -7.17 10.29 -5.08
N SER A 133 -7.97 9.79 -6.03
CA SER A 133 -9.37 9.45 -5.78
C SER A 133 -9.54 8.33 -4.74
N VAL A 134 -8.63 7.35 -4.74
CA VAL A 134 -8.61 6.30 -3.72
C VAL A 134 -8.27 6.90 -2.35
N ALA A 135 -7.27 7.79 -2.30
CA ALA A 135 -6.84 8.47 -1.08
C ALA A 135 -7.97 9.31 -0.47
N ASP A 136 -8.73 10.03 -1.30
CA ASP A 136 -9.91 10.79 -0.87
C ASP A 136 -10.98 9.87 -0.27
N MET A 137 -11.35 8.79 -0.99
CA MET A 137 -12.38 7.84 -0.54
C MET A 137 -12.01 7.17 0.78
N VAL A 138 -10.75 6.72 0.95
CA VAL A 138 -10.33 6.08 2.21
C VAL A 138 -10.27 7.09 3.36
N SER A 139 -9.93 8.35 3.08
CA SER A 139 -9.87 9.43 4.06
C SER A 139 -11.26 9.86 4.54
N ASP A 140 -12.25 9.89 3.65
CA ASP A 140 -13.64 10.25 3.96
C ASP A 140 -14.30 9.27 4.95
N ASP A 141 -14.00 7.97 4.87
CA ASP A 141 -14.48 6.96 5.83
C ASP A 141 -13.62 6.95 7.11
N GLY A 142 -12.29 7.07 6.98
CA GLY A 142 -11.34 7.07 8.10
C GLY A 142 -11.13 5.71 8.80
N ASN A 143 -11.99 4.72 8.52
CA ASN A 143 -11.89 3.37 9.09
C ASN A 143 -11.03 2.40 8.28
N TYR A 144 -10.60 2.78 7.07
CA TYR A 144 -9.68 1.96 6.29
C TYR A 144 -8.29 1.91 6.96
N LYS A 145 -7.75 0.69 7.08
CA LYS A 145 -6.43 0.43 7.68
C LYS A 145 -5.47 -0.23 6.71
N LEU A 146 -5.98 -0.77 5.61
CA LEU A 146 -5.18 -1.45 4.60
C LEU A 146 -5.78 -1.27 3.21
N PHE A 147 -4.91 -1.04 2.23
CA PHE A 147 -5.22 -1.16 0.81
C PHE A 147 -4.35 -2.28 0.24
N ILE A 148 -4.97 -3.34 -0.28
CA ILE A 148 -4.30 -4.47 -0.91
C ILE A 148 -4.50 -4.38 -2.42
N ILE A 149 -3.42 -4.65 -3.15
CA ILE A 149 -3.39 -4.68 -4.61
C ILE A 149 -2.73 -5.99 -5.03
N ASP A 150 -3.49 -6.85 -5.70
CA ASP A 150 -3.07 -8.24 -6.00
C ASP A 150 -3.37 -8.65 -7.45
N PRO A 151 -2.34 -8.71 -8.33
CA PRO A 151 -0.98 -8.20 -8.16
C PRO A 151 -0.89 -6.69 -8.47
N VAL A 152 0.14 -6.01 -7.96
CA VAL A 152 0.39 -4.59 -8.29
C VAL A 152 0.64 -4.35 -9.78
N THR A 153 1.25 -5.32 -10.46
CA THR A 153 1.65 -5.21 -11.86
C THR A 153 0.47 -5.19 -12.84
N ALA A 154 -0.72 -5.64 -12.42
CA ALA A 154 -1.92 -5.56 -13.24
C ALA A 154 -2.47 -4.12 -13.36
N PHE A 155 -1.99 -3.19 -12.53
CA PHE A 155 -2.51 -1.83 -12.41
C PHE A 155 -1.42 -0.76 -12.59
N CYS A 156 -0.20 -1.18 -12.91
CA CYS A 156 0.88 -0.31 -13.33
C CYS A 156 0.80 -0.12 -14.85
N ASP A 157 1.01 1.10 -15.35
CA ASP A 157 1.02 1.38 -16.78
C ASP A 157 2.17 0.64 -17.50
N ASP A 158 2.05 0.46 -18.83
CA ASP A 158 2.95 -0.26 -19.75
C ASP A 158 4.45 0.10 -19.68
N LYS A 159 4.84 1.12 -18.89
CA LYS A 159 6.24 1.42 -18.60
C LYS A 159 6.87 0.42 -17.61
N PHE A 160 6.09 -0.47 -17.00
CA PHE A 160 6.58 -1.57 -16.18
C PHE A 160 6.71 -2.85 -17.01
N ASP A 161 7.88 -3.03 -17.62
CA ASP A 161 8.23 -4.25 -18.34
C ASP A 161 8.48 -5.39 -17.33
N ASN A 162 7.46 -6.21 -17.09
CA ASN A 162 7.41 -7.23 -16.04
C ASN A 162 8.30 -8.46 -16.33
N ASN A 163 9.16 -8.39 -17.37
CA ASN A 163 10.08 -9.45 -17.75
C ASN A 163 11.53 -8.99 -17.94
N SER A 164 11.89 -7.79 -17.44
CA SER A 164 13.28 -7.33 -17.40
C SER A 164 13.68 -6.91 -15.98
N VAL A 165 14.57 -7.70 -15.37
CA VAL A 165 15.25 -7.40 -14.08
C VAL A 165 16.13 -6.13 -14.17
N THR A 166 16.18 -5.49 -15.34
CA THR A 166 17.12 -4.43 -15.69
C THR A 166 16.54 -3.01 -15.67
N SER A 167 15.24 -2.81 -15.42
CA SER A 167 14.64 -1.46 -15.43
C SER A 167 14.46 -0.81 -14.04
N VAL A 168 14.81 -1.49 -12.94
CA VAL A 168 14.68 -0.94 -11.56
C VAL A 168 15.89 -0.09 -11.12
N ARG A 169 16.66 0.45 -12.07
CA ARG A 169 17.79 1.36 -11.81
C ARG A 169 17.84 2.48 -12.85
N SER A 170 16.92 3.42 -12.74
CA SER A 170 17.06 4.76 -13.32
C SER A 170 16.58 5.80 -12.33
#